data_AF-A0A162A3Z3-F1
#
_entry.id   AF-A0A162A3Z3-F1
#
_cell.length_a   1.000
_cell.length_b   1.000
_cell.length_c   1.000
_cell.angle_alpha   90.00
_cell.angle_beta   90.00
_cell.angle_gamma   90.00
#
_symmetry.space_group_name_H-M   'P 1'
#
loop_
_entity.id
_entity.type
_entity.pdbx_description
1 polymer ?
#
loop_
_entity_poly.entity_id
_entity_poly.type
_entity_poly.pdbx_seq_one_letter_code
_entity_poly.pdbx_strand_id
1 'polypeptide(L)'
;MSETTNTESTNPESTTAAPESSSEFEQYKLSEKWLKRFKLLKKLGADSQSMFSIMKTPEFKGLSNAERISVSLNFFVLFFGPLYYLIKKMWMKAGFIIASIWMFNGLLYLVQGLLGFQFPSVIFWVVPNVICAQIACHDYYKHATVEEKIWPQVPEFFKKTAGIISYLVAALVFLMVVVSLTTV
;
A
#
# COMPACT_ATOMS: atom_id res chain seq x y z
N MET A 1 -32.57 24.73 -62.79
CA MET A 1 -31.66 23.58 -62.94
C MET A 1 -30.27 24.12 -62.63
N SER A 2 -29.68 24.05 -61.45
CA SER A 2 -29.95 23.39 -60.16
C SER A 2 -29.06 24.17 -59.15
N GLU A 3 -29.53 24.55 -57.95
CA GLU A 3 -29.16 23.93 -56.65
C GLU A 3 -27.66 23.57 -56.52
N THR A 4 -26.89 23.86 -55.48
CA THR A 4 -27.12 24.29 -54.08
C THR A 4 -25.75 24.61 -53.46
N THR A 5 -25.72 25.59 -52.57
CA THR A 5 -24.69 25.82 -51.54
C THR A 5 -24.44 24.56 -50.72
N ASN A 6 -23.18 24.21 -50.40
CA ASN A 6 -22.86 23.38 -49.23
C ASN A 6 -21.48 23.74 -48.65
N THR A 7 -21.55 24.37 -47.48
CA THR A 7 -20.56 24.35 -46.40
C THR A 7 -20.36 22.92 -45.88
N GLU A 8 -19.10 22.48 -45.78
CA GLU A 8 -18.69 21.29 -45.03
C GLU A 8 -17.72 21.77 -43.93
N SER A 9 -18.24 22.17 -42.77
CA SER A 9 -18.47 21.34 -41.58
C SER A 9 -17.27 20.49 -41.18
N THR A 10 -16.48 21.05 -40.26
CA THR A 10 -15.81 20.37 -39.14
C THR A 10 -16.23 18.93 -38.89
N ASN A 11 -15.27 18.01 -38.96
CA ASN A 11 -15.30 16.79 -38.16
C ASN A 11 -14.10 16.79 -37.19
N PRO A 12 -14.31 16.95 -35.87
CA PRO A 12 -13.34 16.55 -34.88
C PRO A 12 -13.47 15.03 -34.71
N GLU A 13 -12.57 14.27 -35.29
CA GLU A 13 -12.54 12.82 -35.09
C GLU A 13 -12.08 12.51 -33.65
N SER A 14 -13.07 12.50 -32.78
CA SER A 14 -13.34 11.47 -31.77
C SER A 14 -12.11 10.85 -31.12
N THR A 15 -11.68 11.48 -30.04
CA THR A 15 -11.34 10.88 -28.75
C THR A 15 -11.16 9.34 -28.77
N THR A 16 -9.92 8.90 -28.97
CA THR A 16 -9.45 7.55 -28.59
C THR A 16 -9.40 7.46 -27.06
N ALA A 17 -10.55 7.25 -26.42
CA ALA A 17 -10.64 6.92 -25.00
C ALA A 17 -10.73 5.40 -24.79
N ALA A 18 -9.58 4.80 -24.49
CA ALA A 18 -9.36 3.66 -23.60
C ALA A 18 -10.33 2.43 -23.66
N PRO A 19 -10.03 1.41 -24.49
CA PRO A 19 -10.52 0.05 -24.30
C PRO A 19 -9.51 -0.90 -23.60
N GLU A 20 -8.25 -0.51 -23.42
CA GLU A 20 -7.18 -1.47 -23.05
C GLU A 20 -7.09 -1.80 -21.54
N SER A 21 -7.55 -0.92 -20.65
CA SER A 21 -7.36 -1.15 -19.20
C SER A 21 -8.38 -2.10 -18.56
N SER A 22 -9.51 -2.39 -19.23
CA SER A 22 -10.49 -3.37 -18.71
C SER A 22 -10.03 -4.79 -18.93
N SER A 23 -9.59 -5.14 -20.15
CA SER A 23 -9.21 -6.50 -20.53
C SER A 23 -8.01 -7.04 -19.74
N GLU A 24 -7.06 -6.18 -19.39
CA GLU A 24 -5.84 -6.57 -18.69
C GLU A 24 -6.09 -7.13 -17.28
N PHE A 25 -7.12 -6.65 -16.59
CA PHE A 25 -7.40 -7.05 -15.22
C PHE A 25 -8.50 -8.12 -15.09
N GLU A 26 -9.18 -8.49 -16.19
CA GLU A 26 -10.18 -9.56 -16.25
C GLU A 26 -9.62 -10.90 -15.75
N GLN A 27 -8.35 -11.17 -16.08
CA GLN A 27 -7.65 -12.41 -15.68
C GLN A 27 -7.55 -12.62 -14.16
N TYR A 28 -7.62 -11.55 -13.36
CA TYR A 28 -7.48 -11.61 -11.90
C TYR A 28 -8.81 -11.84 -11.16
N LYS A 29 -9.95 -11.97 -11.87
CA LYS A 29 -11.30 -12.16 -11.30
C LYS A 29 -11.58 -11.25 -10.09
N LEU A 30 -11.23 -9.97 -10.23
CA LEU A 30 -11.35 -8.98 -9.16
C LEU A 30 -12.81 -8.52 -9.01
N SER A 31 -13.22 -8.17 -7.80
CA SER A 31 -14.47 -7.44 -7.61
C SER A 31 -14.38 -6.05 -8.24
N GLU A 32 -15.52 -5.46 -8.62
CA GLU A 32 -15.56 -4.15 -9.27
C GLU A 32 -14.82 -3.06 -8.48
N LYS A 33 -14.88 -3.13 -7.13
CA LYS A 33 -14.16 -2.20 -6.25
C LYS A 33 -12.64 -2.34 -6.40
N TRP A 34 -12.13 -3.56 -6.50
CA TRP A 34 -10.70 -3.81 -6.73
C TRP A 34 -10.27 -3.46 -8.14
N LEU A 35 -11.10 -3.74 -9.14
CA LEU A 35 -10.87 -3.35 -10.52
C LEU A 35 -10.70 -1.83 -10.66
N LYS A 36 -11.60 -1.05 -10.03
CA LYS A 36 -11.50 0.43 -10.00
C LYS A 36 -10.19 0.90 -9.36
N ARG A 37 -9.78 0.28 -8.25
CA ARG A 37 -8.52 0.61 -7.56
C ARG A 37 -7.31 0.28 -8.42
N PHE A 38 -7.30 -0.87 -9.08
CA PHE A 38 -6.18 -1.32 -9.92
C PHE A 38 -6.01 -0.41 -11.14
N LYS A 39 -7.10 -0.05 -11.81
CA LYS A 39 -7.08 0.93 -12.90
C LYS A 39 -6.52 2.27 -12.46
N LEU A 40 -6.96 2.75 -11.30
CA LEU A 40 -6.49 4.02 -10.75
C LEU A 40 -5.01 3.97 -10.35
N LEU A 41 -4.57 2.89 -9.71
CA LEU A 41 -3.16 2.67 -9.36
C LEU A 41 -2.27 2.57 -10.60
N LYS A 42 -2.72 1.86 -11.65
CA LYS A 42 -2.01 1.80 -12.93
C LYS A 42 -1.87 3.19 -13.57
N LYS A 43 -2.96 3.97 -13.60
CA LYS A 43 -2.94 5.37 -14.09
C LYS A 43 -1.94 6.24 -13.32
N LEU A 44 -1.76 5.98 -12.03
CA LEU A 44 -0.82 6.70 -11.15
C LEU A 44 0.63 6.19 -11.26
N GLY A 45 0.92 5.21 -12.11
CA GLY A 45 2.28 4.68 -12.28
C GLY A 45 2.70 3.75 -11.14
N ALA A 46 1.76 3.01 -10.54
CA ALA A 46 2.05 2.04 -9.49
C ALA A 46 3.09 0.99 -9.88
N ASP A 47 3.28 0.73 -11.18
CA ASP A 47 4.26 -0.21 -11.72
C ASP A 47 5.71 0.20 -11.49
N SER A 48 6.03 1.50 -11.47
CA SER A 48 7.41 1.97 -11.33
C SER A 48 7.68 2.64 -9.99
N GLN A 49 6.63 2.99 -9.24
CA GLN A 49 6.75 3.83 -8.04
C GLN A 49 6.18 3.18 -6.78
N SER A 50 6.74 3.57 -5.64
CA SER A 50 6.19 3.22 -4.33
C SER A 50 4.94 4.05 -4.02
N MET A 51 4.04 3.54 -3.18
CA MET A 51 2.84 4.28 -2.77
C MET A 51 3.17 5.66 -2.17
N PHE A 52 4.24 5.77 -1.38
CA PHE A 52 4.67 7.05 -0.80
C PHE A 52 5.16 8.05 -1.85
N SER A 53 5.75 7.57 -2.94
CA SER A 53 6.13 8.42 -4.08
C SER A 53 4.88 8.88 -4.83
N ILE A 54 3.94 7.97 -5.11
CA ILE A 54 2.67 8.25 -5.78
C ILE A 54 1.87 9.31 -5.02
N MET A 55 1.78 9.21 -3.69
CA MET A 55 1.05 10.19 -2.87
C MET A 55 1.58 11.62 -2.96
N LYS A 56 2.83 11.80 -3.41
CA LYS A 56 3.46 13.13 -3.57
C LYS A 56 3.22 13.73 -4.96
N THR A 57 2.82 12.92 -5.95
CA THR A 57 2.71 13.39 -7.33
C THR A 57 1.49 14.29 -7.53
N PRO A 58 1.55 15.25 -8.49
CA PRO A 58 0.43 16.13 -8.77
C PRO A 58 -0.80 15.36 -9.27
N GLU A 59 -0.63 14.22 -9.95
CA GLU A 59 -1.73 13.39 -10.44
C GLU A 59 -2.54 12.81 -9.27
N PHE A 60 -1.87 12.33 -8.22
CA PHE A 60 -2.54 11.88 -7.00
C PHE A 60 -3.26 13.02 -6.29
N LYS A 61 -2.63 14.21 -6.24
CA LYS A 61 -3.21 15.43 -5.67
C LYS A 61 -4.29 16.06 -6.57
N GLY A 62 -4.48 15.59 -7.79
CA GLY A 62 -5.57 15.99 -8.68
C GLY A 62 -6.82 15.11 -8.54
N LEU A 63 -6.70 13.94 -7.89
CA LEU A 63 -7.83 13.04 -7.67
C LEU A 63 -8.86 13.63 -6.71
N SER A 64 -10.12 13.20 -6.85
CA SER A 64 -11.15 13.50 -5.86
C SER A 64 -10.82 12.89 -4.49
N ASN A 65 -11.33 13.47 -3.40
CA ASN A 65 -11.07 12.96 -2.05
C ASN A 65 -11.52 11.49 -1.90
N ALA A 66 -12.62 11.11 -2.55
CA ALA A 66 -13.13 9.74 -2.54
C ALA A 66 -12.18 8.76 -3.25
N GLU A 67 -11.63 9.14 -4.41
CA GLU A 67 -10.64 8.34 -5.13
C GLU A 67 -9.36 8.18 -4.33
N ARG A 68 -8.84 9.27 -3.76
CA ARG A 68 -7.65 9.24 -2.89
C ARG A 68 -7.83 8.27 -1.74
N ILE A 69 -8.92 8.39 -0.99
CA ILE A 69 -9.20 7.50 0.15
C ILE A 69 -9.38 6.06 -0.33
N SER A 70 -9.99 5.84 -1.50
CA SER A 70 -10.20 4.49 -2.03
C SER A 70 -8.89 3.75 -2.35
N VAL A 71 -7.89 4.45 -2.90
CA VAL A 71 -6.58 3.85 -3.23
C VAL A 71 -5.58 3.94 -2.10
N SER A 72 -5.66 4.95 -1.24
CA SER A 72 -4.77 5.08 -0.09
C SER A 72 -5.25 4.20 1.05
N LEU A 73 -6.49 4.29 1.48
CA LEU A 73 -6.93 3.62 2.71
C LEU A 73 -7.76 2.38 2.43
N ASN A 74 -7.23 1.24 2.88
CA ASN A 74 -8.01 0.03 3.00
C ASN A 74 -8.54 -0.13 4.43
N PHE A 75 -9.84 0.15 4.61
CA PHE A 75 -10.51 0.07 5.91
C PHE A 75 -10.32 -1.28 6.60
N PHE A 76 -10.38 -2.40 5.87
CA PHE A 76 -10.15 -3.71 6.48
C PHE A 76 -8.73 -3.85 7.04
N VAL A 77 -7.72 -3.33 6.34
CA VAL A 77 -6.34 -3.36 6.80
C VAL A 77 -6.14 -2.48 8.02
N LEU A 78 -6.91 -1.40 8.16
CA LEU A 78 -6.82 -0.53 9.33
C LEU A 78 -7.18 -1.26 10.63
N PHE A 79 -8.14 -2.21 10.59
CA PHE A 79 -8.53 -2.99 11.78
C PHE A 79 -7.76 -4.30 11.91
N PHE A 80 -7.53 -5.00 10.80
CA PHE A 80 -6.87 -6.31 10.79
C PHE A 80 -5.34 -6.22 10.67
N GLY A 81 -4.80 -5.05 10.33
CA GLY A 81 -3.37 -4.79 10.20
C GLY A 81 -2.66 -5.82 9.31
N PRO A 82 -1.54 -6.40 9.76
CA PRO A 82 -0.79 -7.40 8.99
C PRO A 82 -1.55 -8.71 8.75
N LEU A 83 -2.61 -9.02 9.50
CA LEU A 83 -3.41 -10.23 9.27
C LEU A 83 -4.08 -10.20 7.88
N TYR A 84 -4.42 -9.01 7.39
CA TYR A 84 -4.95 -8.85 6.04
C TYR A 84 -3.95 -9.35 4.97
N TYR A 85 -2.66 -9.11 5.16
CA TYR A 85 -1.63 -9.55 4.23
C TYR A 85 -1.49 -11.07 4.22
N LEU A 86 -1.65 -11.72 5.38
CA LEU A 86 -1.68 -13.18 5.46
C LEU A 86 -2.88 -13.77 4.69
N ILE A 87 -4.07 -13.19 4.84
CA ILE A 87 -5.28 -13.61 4.11
C ILE A 87 -5.09 -13.46 2.59
N LYS A 88 -4.40 -12.40 2.15
CA LYS A 88 -4.06 -12.16 0.74
C LYS A 88 -2.83 -12.94 0.25
N LYS A 89 -2.32 -13.91 1.02
CA LYS A 89 -1.13 -14.74 0.72
C LYS A 89 0.18 -13.96 0.58
N MET A 90 0.22 -12.71 1.04
CA MET A 90 1.41 -11.84 1.06
C MET A 90 2.22 -12.04 2.35
N TRP A 91 2.58 -13.29 2.66
CA TRP A 91 3.13 -13.65 3.98
C TRP A 91 4.51 -13.04 4.27
N MET A 92 5.37 -12.84 3.24
CA MET A 92 6.68 -12.19 3.45
C MET A 92 6.53 -10.71 3.82
N LYS A 93 5.62 -9.98 3.15
CA LYS A 93 5.27 -8.61 3.53
C LYS A 93 4.63 -8.57 4.93
N ALA A 94 3.74 -9.52 5.25
CA ALA A 94 3.13 -9.61 6.57
C ALA A 94 4.17 -9.82 7.68
N GLY A 95 5.10 -10.75 7.50
CA GLY A 95 6.17 -11.02 8.45
C GLY A 95 7.09 -9.81 8.65
N PHE A 96 7.46 -9.13 7.56
CA PHE A 96 8.24 -7.89 7.64
C PHE A 96 7.49 -6.81 8.43
N ILE A 97 6.21 -6.58 8.12
CA ILE A 97 5.37 -5.58 8.80
C ILE A 97 5.28 -5.89 10.30
N ILE A 98 5.00 -7.14 10.68
CA ILE A 98 4.89 -7.54 12.10
C ILE A 98 6.20 -7.26 12.83
N ALA A 99 7.33 -7.64 12.26
CA ALA A 99 8.64 -7.38 12.84
C ALA A 99 8.91 -5.86 12.98
N SER A 100 8.53 -5.05 11.97
CA SER A 100 8.65 -3.60 12.05
C SER A 100 7.74 -2.97 13.10
N ILE A 101 6.52 -3.51 13.31
CA ILE A 101 5.63 -3.06 14.39
C ILE A 101 6.25 -3.34 15.76
N TRP A 102 6.80 -4.53 15.97
CA TRP A 102 7.48 -4.86 17.23
C TRP A 102 8.71 -3.99 17.45
N MET A 103 9.50 -3.74 16.40
CA MET A 103 10.66 -2.85 16.49
C MET A 103 10.25 -1.41 16.81
N PHE A 104 9.21 -0.90 16.16
CA PHE A 104 8.66 0.44 16.42
C PHE A 104 8.16 0.58 17.87
N ASN A 105 7.39 -0.39 18.35
CA ASN A 105 6.87 -0.38 19.72
C ASN A 105 8.01 -0.50 20.74
N GLY A 106 8.99 -1.37 20.51
CA GLY A 106 10.17 -1.49 21.37
C GLY A 106 10.96 -0.19 21.42
N LEU A 107 11.14 0.50 20.29
CA LEU A 107 11.81 1.80 20.28
C LEU A 107 11.03 2.86 21.06
N LEU A 108 9.70 2.90 20.93
CA LEU A 108 8.86 3.80 21.72
C LEU A 108 8.99 3.52 23.22
N TYR A 109 8.92 2.25 23.66
CA TYR A 109 9.12 1.91 25.07
C TYR A 109 10.50 2.32 25.58
N LEU A 110 11.55 2.11 24.78
CA LEU A 110 12.90 2.53 25.15
C LEU A 110 12.97 4.05 25.34
N VAL A 111 12.36 4.82 24.45
CA VAL A 111 12.28 6.28 24.56
C VAL A 111 11.51 6.71 25.81
N GLN A 112 10.41 6.02 26.15
CA GLN A 112 9.66 6.28 27.39
C GLN A 112 10.52 6.04 28.63
N GLY A 113 11.22 4.92 28.68
CA GLY A 113 12.10 4.57 29.81
C GLY A 113 13.28 5.52 29.97
N LEU A 114 13.87 6.01 28.87
CA LEU A 114 15.02 6.90 28.90
C LEU A 114 14.65 8.37 29.20
N LEU A 115 13.53 8.86 28.67
CA LEU A 115 13.11 10.27 28.80
C LEU A 115 12.07 10.51 29.89
N GLY A 116 11.52 9.46 30.50
CA GLY A 116 10.44 9.56 31.49
C GLY A 116 9.11 10.05 30.93
N PHE A 117 8.96 10.09 29.59
CA PHE A 117 7.72 10.49 28.93
C PHE A 117 6.80 9.29 28.72
N GLN A 118 5.48 9.49 28.74
CA GLN A 118 4.49 8.45 28.46
C GLN A 118 3.76 8.77 27.16
N PHE A 119 3.93 7.91 26.15
CA PHE A 119 3.15 8.00 24.92
C PHE A 119 1.75 7.43 25.16
N PRO A 120 0.69 8.08 24.64
CA PRO A 120 -0.64 7.50 24.62
C PRO A 120 -0.66 6.12 23.97
N SER A 121 -1.28 5.13 24.63
CA SER A 121 -1.33 3.74 24.16
C SER A 121 -1.88 3.58 22.73
N VAL A 122 -2.73 4.51 22.31
CA VAL A 122 -3.31 4.56 20.97
C VAL A 122 -2.25 4.67 19.86
N ILE A 123 -1.10 5.31 20.12
CA ILE A 123 -0.03 5.51 19.12
C ILE A 123 0.57 4.18 18.68
N PHE A 124 0.75 3.24 19.62
CA PHE A 124 1.33 1.92 19.40
C PHE A 124 0.49 1.03 18.47
N TRP A 125 -0.79 1.33 18.31
CA TRP A 125 -1.71 0.56 17.46
C TRP A 125 -2.15 1.33 16.21
N VAL A 126 -2.53 2.61 16.35
CA VAL A 126 -3.07 3.41 15.24
C VAL A 126 -2.01 3.72 14.19
N VAL A 127 -0.84 4.19 14.60
CA VAL A 127 0.21 4.60 13.66
C VAL A 127 0.62 3.44 12.73
N PRO A 128 1.00 2.26 13.24
CA PRO A 128 1.37 1.15 12.35
C PRO A 128 0.22 0.68 11.47
N ASN A 129 -1.01 0.61 11.99
CA ASN A 129 -2.16 0.15 11.20
C ASN A 129 -2.56 1.14 10.10
N VAL A 130 -2.46 2.45 10.36
CA VAL A 130 -2.71 3.48 9.35
C VAL A 130 -1.67 3.36 8.23
N ILE A 131 -0.39 3.22 8.56
CA ILE A 131 0.68 3.03 7.56
C ILE A 131 0.43 1.76 6.75
N CYS A 132 0.09 0.65 7.41
CA CYS A 132 -0.24 -0.61 6.73
C CYS A 132 -1.45 -0.44 5.79
N ALA A 133 -2.48 0.28 6.23
CA ALA A 133 -3.67 0.53 5.43
C ALA A 133 -3.37 1.39 4.20
N GLN A 134 -2.44 2.34 4.33
CA GLN A 134 -1.99 3.24 3.26
C GLN A 134 -1.30 2.51 2.11
N ILE A 135 -0.47 1.50 2.43
CA ILE A 135 0.35 0.79 1.44
C ILE A 135 -0.36 -0.47 0.89
N ALA A 136 -1.33 -1.04 1.61
CA ALA A 136 -1.92 -2.34 1.27
C ALA A 136 -2.62 -2.43 -0.08
N CYS A 137 -3.24 -1.34 -0.55
CA CYS A 137 -3.85 -1.33 -1.88
C CYS A 137 -2.79 -1.46 -2.99
N HIS A 138 -1.68 -0.74 -2.85
CA HIS A 138 -0.54 -0.80 -3.77
C HIS A 138 0.18 -2.15 -3.67
N ASP A 139 0.37 -2.67 -2.46
CA ASP A 139 1.00 -3.98 -2.26
C ASP A 139 0.19 -5.11 -2.86
N TYR A 140 -1.13 -5.09 -2.69
CA TYR A 140 -1.98 -6.11 -3.29
C TYR A 140 -2.01 -5.98 -4.82
N TYR A 141 -1.96 -4.76 -5.37
CA TYR A 141 -1.79 -4.54 -6.80
C TYR A 141 -0.51 -5.20 -7.30
N LYS A 142 0.64 -4.88 -6.69
CA LYS A 142 1.96 -5.44 -7.04
C LYS A 142 2.04 -6.95 -6.89
N HIS A 143 1.42 -7.48 -5.84
CA HIS A 143 1.34 -8.91 -5.62
C HIS A 143 0.50 -9.61 -6.70
N ALA A 144 -0.60 -9.00 -7.12
CA ALA A 144 -1.48 -9.58 -8.14
C ALA A 144 -0.88 -9.47 -9.55
N THR A 145 -0.25 -8.35 -9.92
CA THR A 145 0.20 -8.09 -11.29
C THR A 145 1.61 -8.54 -11.60
N VAL A 146 2.53 -8.43 -10.63
CA VAL A 146 3.97 -8.71 -10.81
C VAL A 146 4.45 -9.86 -9.91
N GLU A 147 3.53 -10.51 -9.19
CA GLU A 147 3.83 -11.54 -8.18
C GLU A 147 4.90 -11.07 -7.16
N GLU A 148 4.91 -9.76 -6.85
CA GLU A 148 5.90 -9.19 -5.96
C GLU A 148 5.74 -9.80 -4.56
N LYS A 149 6.79 -10.47 -4.09
CA LYS A 149 6.77 -11.11 -2.77
C LYS A 149 7.21 -10.17 -1.65
N ILE A 150 8.11 -9.23 -1.93
CA ILE A 150 8.55 -8.19 -0.99
C ILE A 150 9.01 -6.94 -1.76
N TRP A 151 9.06 -5.78 -1.09
CA TRP A 151 9.44 -4.52 -1.74
C TRP A 151 10.88 -4.56 -2.30
N PRO A 152 11.16 -3.96 -3.47
CA PRO A 152 12.51 -3.95 -4.04
C PRO A 152 13.51 -3.13 -3.21
N GLN A 153 13.00 -2.19 -2.41
CA GLN A 153 13.79 -1.27 -1.57
C GLN A 153 14.32 -1.92 -0.30
N VAL A 154 13.78 -3.07 0.12
CA VAL A 154 14.33 -3.76 1.30
C VAL A 154 15.66 -4.45 0.95
N PRO A 155 16.62 -4.45 1.89
CA PRO A 155 17.88 -5.15 1.73
C PRO A 155 17.73 -6.60 1.26
N GLU A 156 18.69 -7.10 0.49
CA GLU A 156 18.72 -8.48 -0.05
C GLU A 156 18.48 -9.56 1.02
N PHE A 157 18.90 -9.29 2.25
CA PHE A 157 18.67 -10.17 3.39
C PHE A 157 17.17 -10.48 3.60
N PHE A 158 16.30 -9.48 3.52
CA PHE A 158 14.85 -9.65 3.73
C PHE A 158 14.13 -10.23 2.51
N LYS A 159 14.77 -10.27 1.33
CA LYS A 159 14.21 -10.94 0.15
C LYS A 159 14.16 -12.46 0.31
N LYS A 160 14.93 -13.01 1.25
CA LYS A 160 14.94 -14.43 1.61
C LYS A 160 14.00 -14.70 2.78
N THR A 161 13.31 -15.84 2.74
CA THR A 161 12.46 -16.35 3.84
C THR A 161 13.20 -16.37 5.18
N ALA A 162 14.45 -16.85 5.19
CA ALA A 162 15.27 -16.90 6.40
C ALA A 162 15.48 -15.51 7.01
N GLY A 163 15.67 -14.47 6.19
CA GLY A 163 15.84 -13.11 6.66
C GLY A 163 14.59 -12.57 7.36
N ILE A 164 13.41 -12.84 6.81
CA ILE A 164 12.14 -12.46 7.43
C ILE A 164 11.93 -13.16 8.78
N ILE A 165 12.21 -14.47 8.85
CA ILE A 165 12.08 -15.22 10.10
C ILE A 165 13.07 -14.71 11.14
N SER A 166 14.34 -14.49 10.76
CA SER A 166 15.34 -13.94 11.68
C SER A 166 14.95 -12.55 12.17
N TYR A 167 14.33 -11.72 11.32
CA TYR A 167 13.89 -10.38 11.70
C TYR A 167 12.75 -10.43 12.71
N LEU A 168 11.77 -11.32 12.49
CA LEU A 168 10.68 -11.55 13.45
C LEU A 168 11.23 -11.96 14.81
N VAL A 169 12.14 -12.93 14.85
CA VAL A 169 12.74 -13.40 16.11
C VAL A 169 13.55 -12.28 16.78
N ALA A 170 14.39 -11.58 16.03
CA ALA A 170 15.19 -10.49 16.57
C ALA A 170 14.34 -9.33 17.10
N ALA A 171 13.30 -8.92 16.36
CA ALA A 171 12.38 -7.87 16.77
C ALA A 171 11.57 -8.26 18.01
N LEU A 172 11.16 -9.54 18.11
CA LEU A 172 10.48 -10.05 19.30
C LEU A 172 11.40 -10.04 20.53
N VAL A 173 12.61 -10.58 20.40
CA VAL A 173 13.61 -10.59 21.49
C VAL A 173 13.91 -9.17 21.94
N PHE A 174 14.13 -8.24 20.99
CA PHE A 174 14.34 -6.83 21.29
C PHE A 174 13.17 -6.23 22.07
N LEU A 175 11.93 -6.42 21.61
CA LEU A 175 10.75 -5.91 22.29
C LEU A 175 10.64 -6.48 23.72
N MET A 176 10.85 -7.78 23.90
CA MET A 176 10.81 -8.43 25.21
C MET A 176 11.87 -7.85 26.16
N VAL A 177 13.11 -7.70 25.69
CA VAL A 177 14.21 -7.12 26.49
C VAL A 177 13.89 -5.69 26.89
N VAL A 178 13.44 -4.85 25.95
CA VAL A 178 13.10 -3.45 26.27
C VAL A 178 11.95 -3.38 27.28
N VAL A 179 10.87 -4.13 27.05
CA VAL A 179 9.73 -4.15 27.98
C VAL A 179 10.21 -4.53 29.38
N SER A 180 10.99 -5.62 29.52
CA SER A 180 11.54 -6.05 30.81
C SER A 180 12.42 -4.99 31.49
N LEU A 181 13.17 -4.18 30.74
CA LEU A 181 13.99 -3.10 31.30
C LEU A 181 13.18 -1.88 31.74
N THR A 182 12.04 -1.63 31.09
CA THR A 182 11.21 -0.43 31.33
C THR A 182 10.06 -0.63 32.30
N THR A 183 9.74 -1.88 32.69
CA THR A 183 8.66 -2.21 33.62
C THR A 183 9.14 -2.47 35.06
N VAL A 184 10.36 -2.02 35.40
CA VAL A 184 10.94 -2.06 36.77
C VAL A 184 10.78 -0.69 37.41
#